data_AF-A0AAF0JPH2-F1
#
_entry.id   AF-A0AAF0JPH2-F1
#
_cell.length_a   1.000
_cell.length_b   1.000
_cell.length_c   1.000
_cell.angle_alpha   90.00
_cell.angle_beta   90.00
_cell.angle_gamma   90.00
#
_symmetry.space_group_name_H-M   'P 1'
#
loop_
_entity.id
_entity.type
_entity.pdbx_description
1 polymer ?
#
loop_
_entity_poly.entity_id
_entity_poly.type
_entity_poly.pdbx_seq_one_letter_code
_entity_poly.pdbx_strand_id
1 'polypeptide(L)'
;MVYIGVDKTILQKAAKNYEFMWFPMALMEIPSCKPNEKYLVDCCINEYTEPKGVSRFFLINKIPSKVNILYAPTLRVPHGERKRCTFQEFVDDINYAIASLVRASKEFAQSSIKPSSLWKAAITSLIFPFRLVMDASMRQAAKMGDRLMYSVLRDILKVLCLDKKPLPEIRWNPVYVLVGVDFNANHMTLFVGNEQIRMRAYEKYVFKNEKLVEMIKSLTKKIDKS
;
A
#
# COMPACT_ATOMS: atom_id res chain seq x y z
N MET A 1 9.22 -20.33 1.71
CA MET A 1 9.04 -18.95 1.17
C MET A 1 8.23 -19.06 -0.10
N VAL A 2 7.27 -18.17 -0.35
CA VAL A 2 6.41 -18.21 -1.55
C VAL A 2 6.44 -16.88 -2.27
N TYR A 3 6.31 -16.92 -3.60
CA TYR A 3 6.47 -15.80 -4.50
C TYR A 3 5.27 -15.66 -5.41
N ILE A 4 4.89 -14.43 -5.74
CA ILE A 4 3.99 -14.17 -6.86
C ILE A 4 4.81 -14.29 -8.16
N GLY A 5 4.37 -15.17 -9.05
CA GLY A 5 5.03 -15.43 -10.32
C GLY A 5 4.95 -14.25 -11.27
N VAL A 6 6.02 -14.09 -12.07
CA VAL A 6 6.16 -13.01 -13.05
C VAL A 6 6.57 -13.59 -14.40
N ASP A 7 5.98 -13.07 -15.47
CA ASP A 7 6.33 -13.42 -16.84
C ASP A 7 7.70 -12.85 -17.22
N LYS A 8 8.58 -13.67 -17.78
CA LYS A 8 9.93 -13.25 -18.18
C LYS A 8 9.93 -12.18 -19.26
N THR A 9 8.91 -12.15 -20.12
CA THR A 9 8.82 -11.20 -21.24
C THR A 9 8.66 -9.76 -20.76
N ILE A 10 7.89 -9.52 -19.68
CA ILE A 10 7.74 -8.18 -19.12
C ILE A 10 9.01 -7.72 -18.39
N LEU A 11 9.75 -8.65 -17.80
CA LEU A 11 11.01 -8.38 -17.12
C LEU A 11 12.09 -7.90 -18.08
N GLN A 12 12.19 -8.52 -19.26
CA GLN A 12 13.16 -8.12 -20.30
C GLN A 12 12.93 -6.67 -20.78
N LYS A 13 11.67 -6.24 -20.88
CA LYS A 13 11.32 -4.86 -21.25
C LYS A 13 11.64 -3.86 -20.13
N ALA A 14 11.41 -4.26 -18.88
CA ALA A 14 11.61 -3.40 -17.71
C ALA A 14 13.08 -3.31 -17.26
N ALA A 15 13.92 -4.29 -17.56
CA ALA A 15 15.28 -4.42 -17.03
C ALA A 15 16.20 -3.19 -17.22
N LYS A 16 15.91 -2.32 -18.19
CA LYS A 16 16.74 -1.13 -18.49
C LYS A 16 16.54 0.02 -17.50
N ASN A 17 15.35 0.16 -16.92
CA ASN A 17 14.95 1.37 -16.19
C ASN A 17 14.76 1.14 -14.68
N TYR A 18 14.67 -0.13 -14.27
CA TYR A 18 14.33 -0.49 -12.90
C TYR A 18 15.46 -1.23 -12.20
N GLU A 19 15.60 -0.95 -10.91
CA GLU A 19 16.26 -1.83 -9.97
C GLU A 19 15.22 -2.69 -9.26
N PHE A 20 15.52 -3.96 -9.04
CA PHE A 20 14.52 -4.94 -8.60
C PHE A 20 14.80 -5.46 -7.20
N MET A 21 13.73 -5.77 -6.48
CA MET A 21 13.76 -6.46 -5.19
C MET A 21 12.53 -7.36 -5.01
N TRP A 22 12.66 -8.40 -4.19
CA TRP A 22 11.54 -9.17 -3.70
C TRP A 22 10.94 -8.47 -2.48
N PHE A 23 9.79 -7.83 -2.68
CA PHE A 23 9.12 -7.06 -1.66
C PHE A 23 8.16 -7.92 -0.84
N PRO A 24 8.24 -7.89 0.51
CA PRO A 24 7.37 -8.67 1.37
C PRO A 24 5.96 -8.07 1.41
N MET A 25 4.96 -8.89 1.13
CA MET A 25 3.54 -8.53 1.15
C MET A 25 2.71 -9.71 1.65
N ALA A 26 1.42 -9.50 1.89
CA ALA A 26 0.47 -10.57 2.08
C ALA A 26 -0.54 -10.60 0.94
N LEU A 27 -0.77 -11.79 0.38
CA LEU A 27 -1.89 -12.04 -0.50
C LEU A 27 -3.15 -12.19 0.35
N MET A 28 -4.07 -11.25 0.20
CA MET A 28 -5.34 -11.20 0.88
C MET A 28 -6.47 -11.54 -0.09
N GLU A 29 -7.36 -12.44 0.34
CA GLU A 29 -8.60 -12.78 -0.36
C GLU A 29 -9.75 -12.72 0.64
N ILE A 30 -10.93 -12.29 0.19
CA ILE A 30 -12.12 -12.17 1.05
C ILE A 30 -13.26 -12.94 0.35
N PRO A 31 -13.27 -14.29 0.41
CA PRO A 31 -14.11 -15.11 -0.46
C PRO A 31 -15.61 -14.78 -0.35
N SER A 32 -16.08 -14.44 0.84
CA SER A 32 -17.50 -14.17 1.10
C SER A 32 -17.99 -12.80 0.59
N CYS A 33 -17.11 -11.83 0.37
CA CYS A 33 -17.47 -10.50 -0.13
C CYS A 33 -16.93 -10.22 -1.53
N LYS A 34 -15.71 -10.68 -1.82
CA LYS A 34 -14.96 -10.45 -3.07
C LYS A 34 -14.36 -11.77 -3.60
N PRO A 35 -15.20 -12.75 -3.99
CA PRO A 35 -14.77 -14.11 -4.32
C PRO A 35 -13.72 -14.21 -5.45
N ASN A 36 -13.70 -13.23 -6.35
CA ASN A 36 -12.82 -13.22 -7.52
C ASN A 36 -11.77 -12.10 -7.45
N GLU A 37 -11.58 -11.44 -6.31
CA GLU A 37 -10.59 -10.39 -6.17
C GLU A 37 -9.48 -10.81 -5.22
N LYS A 38 -8.26 -10.41 -5.60
CA LYS A 38 -7.05 -10.62 -4.83
C LYS A 38 -6.40 -9.28 -4.57
N TYR A 39 -5.80 -9.16 -3.38
CA TYR A 39 -5.14 -7.93 -2.97
C TYR A 39 -3.77 -8.26 -2.40
N LEU A 40 -2.81 -7.38 -2.65
CA LEU A 40 -1.53 -7.36 -1.96
C LEU A 40 -1.57 -6.30 -0.88
N VAL A 41 -1.24 -6.71 0.34
CA VAL A 41 -1.19 -5.86 1.52
C VAL A 41 0.26 -5.70 1.96
N ASP A 42 0.64 -4.47 2.26
CA ASP A 42 1.99 -4.13 2.69
C ASP A 42 2.39 -4.84 4.00
N CYS A 43 3.65 -5.32 4.05
CA CYS A 43 4.23 -5.97 5.22
C CYS A 43 5.57 -5.34 5.66
N CYS A 44 5.93 -4.16 5.14
CA CYS A 44 7.24 -3.55 5.36
C CYS A 44 7.17 -2.03 5.48
N ILE A 45 6.75 -1.31 4.43
CA ILE A 45 6.72 0.16 4.47
C ILE A 45 5.82 0.68 5.59
N ASN A 46 4.73 -0.03 5.88
CA ASN A 46 3.72 0.41 6.83
C ASN A 46 4.27 0.66 8.24
N GLU A 47 5.36 -0.01 8.63
CA GLU A 47 6.03 0.20 9.93
C GLU A 47 6.60 1.63 10.05
N TYR A 48 7.02 2.21 8.93
CA TYR A 48 7.66 3.53 8.84
C TYR A 48 6.68 4.65 8.48
N THR A 49 5.39 4.35 8.44
CA THR A 49 4.35 5.31 8.04
C THR A 49 3.45 5.67 9.20
N GLU A 50 3.03 6.92 9.22
CA GLU A 50 2.08 7.45 10.20
C GLU A 50 0.80 7.93 9.49
N PRO A 51 -0.39 7.81 10.12
CA PRO A 51 -0.62 7.13 11.40
C PRO A 51 -0.54 5.60 11.24
N LYS A 52 0.22 4.95 12.14
CA LYS A 52 0.34 3.48 12.17
C LYS A 52 -1.04 2.82 12.21
N GLY A 53 -1.18 1.73 11.46
CA GLY A 53 -2.42 0.96 11.34
C GLY A 53 -3.43 1.51 10.34
N VAL A 54 -3.42 2.81 10.04
CA VAL A 54 -4.28 3.41 9.01
C VAL A 54 -3.59 3.43 7.65
N SER A 55 -2.30 3.77 7.62
CA SER A 55 -1.49 3.86 6.39
C SER A 55 -1.47 2.58 5.56
N ARG A 56 -1.46 1.40 6.20
CA ARG A 56 -1.44 0.08 5.52
C ARG A 56 -2.60 -0.06 4.53
N PHE A 57 -3.78 0.48 4.84
CA PHE A 57 -4.95 0.41 3.96
C PHE A 57 -4.78 1.18 2.65
N PHE A 58 -3.99 2.27 2.66
CA PHE A 58 -3.68 3.04 1.45
C PHE A 58 -2.61 2.38 0.57
N LEU A 59 -1.92 1.37 1.10
CA LEU A 59 -0.90 0.59 0.40
C LEU A 59 -1.45 -0.72 -0.18
N ILE A 60 -2.76 -0.99 -0.02
CA ILE A 60 -3.39 -2.18 -0.58
C ILE A 60 -3.50 -2.02 -2.10
N ASN A 61 -2.97 -3.00 -2.84
CA ASN A 61 -3.06 -3.04 -4.29
C ASN A 61 -3.95 -4.21 -4.71
N LYS A 62 -5.00 -3.93 -5.50
CA LYS A 62 -5.72 -4.99 -6.21
C LYS A 62 -4.83 -5.57 -7.30
N ILE A 63 -4.83 -6.88 -7.44
CA ILE A 63 -4.06 -7.61 -8.47
C ILE A 63 -4.97 -8.49 -9.32
N PRO A 64 -4.47 -9.00 -10.46
CA PRO A 64 -5.19 -10.01 -11.23
C PRO A 64 -5.62 -11.21 -10.38
N SER A 65 -6.80 -11.75 -10.65
CA SER A 65 -7.32 -12.91 -9.92
C SER A 65 -6.52 -14.19 -10.20
N LYS A 66 -6.01 -14.32 -11.43
CA LYS A 66 -5.17 -15.42 -11.88
C LYS A 66 -3.69 -15.06 -11.65
N VAL A 67 -3.18 -15.48 -10.50
CA VAL A 67 -1.75 -15.36 -10.15
C VAL A 67 -1.19 -16.72 -9.80
N ASN A 68 0.01 -17.00 -10.31
CA ASN A 68 0.73 -18.22 -9.99
C ASN A 68 1.54 -17.99 -8.72
N ILE A 69 1.45 -18.91 -7.77
CA ILE A 69 2.30 -18.94 -6.59
C ILE A 69 3.48 -19.86 -6.89
N LEU A 70 4.69 -19.36 -6.70
CA LEU A 70 5.93 -20.09 -6.92
C LEU A 70 6.63 -20.36 -5.58
N TYR A 71 7.36 -21.46 -5.49
CA TYR A 71 8.20 -21.80 -4.34
C TYR A 71 9.66 -21.36 -4.52
N ALA A 72 10.01 -20.86 -5.70
CA ALA A 72 11.32 -20.30 -6.02
C ALA A 72 11.15 -18.96 -6.76
N PRO A 73 12.06 -17.99 -6.55
CA PRO A 73 11.98 -16.69 -7.20
C PRO A 73 12.31 -16.79 -8.69
N THR A 74 11.58 -16.04 -9.52
CA THR A 74 11.87 -15.93 -10.97
C THR A 74 13.18 -15.19 -11.26
N LEU A 75 13.63 -14.33 -10.36
CA LEU A 75 14.83 -13.51 -10.46
C LEU A 75 15.66 -13.57 -9.18
N ARG A 76 16.98 -13.61 -9.31
CA ARG A 76 17.91 -13.57 -8.18
C ARG A 76 18.21 -12.12 -7.80
N VAL A 77 17.38 -11.55 -6.95
CA VAL A 77 17.51 -10.18 -6.41
C VAL A 77 17.30 -10.20 -4.89
N PRO A 78 17.72 -9.15 -4.16
CA PRO A 78 17.59 -9.12 -2.70
C PRO A 78 16.12 -9.15 -2.26
N HIS A 79 15.90 -9.53 -1.01
CA HIS A 79 14.58 -9.61 -0.40
C HIS A 79 14.45 -8.54 0.68
N GLY A 80 13.32 -7.84 0.69
CA GLY A 80 12.96 -6.98 1.81
C GLY A 80 12.65 -7.79 3.07
N GLU A 81 12.88 -7.18 4.22
CA GLU A 81 12.58 -7.79 5.51
C GLU A 81 11.07 -7.73 5.79
N ARG A 82 10.50 -8.85 6.26
CA ARG A 82 9.12 -8.89 6.74
C ARG A 82 9.06 -8.27 8.14
N LYS A 83 8.24 -7.23 8.30
CA LYS A 83 8.09 -6.53 9.56
C LYS A 83 6.75 -6.83 10.22
N ARG A 84 5.65 -6.35 9.63
CA ARG A 84 4.29 -6.49 10.17
C ARG A 84 3.37 -7.28 9.24
N CYS A 85 3.56 -8.59 9.16
CA CYS A 85 2.96 -9.45 8.13
C CYS A 85 2.03 -10.56 8.64
N THR A 86 1.71 -10.58 9.92
CA THR A 86 0.78 -11.59 10.47
C THR A 86 -0.68 -11.18 10.25
N PHE A 87 -1.57 -12.17 10.21
CA PHE A 87 -3.00 -11.92 10.12
C PHE A 87 -3.52 -11.15 11.34
N GLN A 88 -3.02 -11.47 12.55
CA GLN A 88 -3.42 -10.78 13.77
C GLN A 88 -3.07 -9.29 13.73
N GLU A 89 -1.87 -8.92 13.29
CA GLU A 89 -1.50 -7.50 13.13
C GLU A 89 -2.39 -6.76 12.14
N PHE A 90 -2.87 -7.45 11.09
CA PHE A 90 -3.82 -6.86 10.15
C PHE A 90 -5.19 -6.66 10.79
N VAL A 91 -5.68 -7.62 11.59
CA VAL A 91 -6.91 -7.48 12.37
C VAL A 91 -6.82 -6.32 13.36
N ASP A 92 -5.68 -6.16 14.03
CA ASP A 92 -5.43 -5.06 14.96
C ASP A 92 -5.46 -3.71 14.22
N ASP A 93 -4.85 -3.64 13.04
CA ASP A 93 -4.90 -2.46 12.17
C ASP A 93 -6.35 -2.13 11.73
N ILE A 94 -7.19 -3.14 11.42
CA ILE A 94 -8.62 -2.94 11.11
C ILE A 94 -9.36 -2.35 12.32
N ASN A 95 -9.17 -2.94 13.50
CA ASN A 95 -9.83 -2.46 14.72
C ASN A 95 -9.41 -1.01 15.05
N TYR A 96 -8.13 -0.70 14.88
CA TYR A 96 -7.60 0.64 15.06
C TYR A 96 -8.18 1.64 14.04
N ALA A 97 -8.28 1.25 12.78
CA ALA A 97 -8.86 2.08 11.72
C ALA A 97 -10.34 2.38 11.99
N ILE A 98 -11.14 1.38 12.37
CA ILE A 98 -12.55 1.58 12.76
C ILE A 98 -12.66 2.52 13.95
N ALA A 99 -11.87 2.30 15.01
CA ALA A 99 -11.87 3.17 16.19
C ALA A 99 -11.49 4.62 15.85
N SER A 100 -10.51 4.79 14.97
CA SER A 100 -10.07 6.11 14.48
C SER A 100 -11.17 6.81 13.67
N LEU A 101 -11.91 6.08 12.83
CA LEU A 101 -13.07 6.62 12.10
C LEU A 101 -14.19 7.06 13.04
N VAL A 102 -14.48 6.29 14.09
CA VAL A 102 -15.49 6.65 15.11
C VAL A 102 -15.05 7.92 15.84
N ARG A 103 -13.80 8.00 16.28
CA ARG A 103 -13.25 9.19 16.94
C ARG A 103 -13.31 10.42 16.05
N ALA A 104 -12.80 10.30 14.83
CA ALA A 104 -12.80 11.38 13.84
C ALA A 104 -14.24 11.84 13.51
N SER A 105 -15.21 10.94 13.44
CA SER A 105 -16.61 11.31 13.20
C SER A 105 -17.20 12.19 14.32
N LYS A 106 -16.84 11.94 15.58
CA LYS A 106 -17.27 12.76 16.72
C LYS A 106 -16.63 14.16 16.67
N GLU A 107 -15.35 14.23 16.34
CA GLU A 107 -14.61 15.49 16.19
C GLU A 107 -15.09 16.31 14.97
N PHE A 108 -15.49 15.66 13.89
CA PHE A 108 -15.97 16.33 12.68
C PHE A 108 -17.44 16.73 12.74
N ALA A 109 -18.28 16.03 13.50
CA ALA A 109 -19.66 16.45 13.75
C ALA A 109 -19.73 17.84 14.40
N GLN A 110 -18.68 18.25 15.13
CA GLN A 110 -18.54 19.57 15.73
C GLN A 110 -18.06 20.65 14.74
N SER A 111 -17.96 20.34 13.44
CA SER A 111 -17.32 21.22 12.46
C SER A 111 -18.09 21.25 11.12
N SER A 112 -18.55 22.44 10.74
CA SER A 112 -19.56 22.71 9.70
C SER A 112 -19.10 22.65 8.22
N ILE A 113 -17.88 22.17 7.93
CA ILE A 113 -17.32 22.18 6.57
C ILE A 113 -17.41 20.77 5.94
N LYS A 114 -18.17 20.63 4.85
CA LYS A 114 -18.28 19.39 4.05
C LYS A 114 -17.38 19.47 2.80
N PRO A 115 -16.49 18.49 2.54
CA PRO A 115 -15.65 18.49 1.34
C PRO A 115 -16.45 18.10 0.08
N SER A 116 -16.24 18.83 -1.03
CA SER A 116 -16.90 18.56 -2.33
C SER A 116 -16.21 17.42 -3.12
N SER A 117 -16.93 16.85 -4.10
CA SER A 117 -16.52 15.68 -4.88
C SER A 117 -15.29 15.89 -5.78
N LEU A 118 -15.14 17.09 -6.36
CA LEU A 118 -14.00 17.44 -7.23
C LEU A 118 -12.66 17.44 -6.48
N TRP A 119 -12.66 17.82 -5.21
CA TRP A 119 -11.47 17.81 -4.36
C TRP A 119 -11.06 16.41 -3.89
N LYS A 120 -12.02 15.48 -3.77
CA LYS A 120 -11.73 14.07 -3.45
C LYS A 120 -10.88 13.42 -4.55
N ALA A 121 -11.17 13.73 -5.83
CA ALA A 121 -10.39 13.24 -6.97
C ALA A 121 -8.99 13.89 -7.04
N ALA A 122 -8.88 15.20 -6.79
CA ALA A 122 -7.60 15.92 -6.78
C ALA A 122 -6.68 15.51 -5.61
N ILE A 123 -7.23 14.98 -4.51
CA ILE A 123 -6.46 14.63 -3.30
C ILE A 123 -6.15 13.13 -3.18
N THR A 124 -6.86 12.25 -3.89
CA THR A 124 -6.33 10.91 -4.17
C THR A 124 -4.95 10.97 -4.86
N SER A 125 -4.66 12.02 -5.62
CA SER A 125 -3.32 12.37 -6.13
C SER A 125 -2.38 13.04 -5.11
N LEU A 126 -2.84 13.47 -3.92
CA LEU A 126 -2.08 14.22 -2.91
C LEU A 126 -2.02 13.59 -1.50
N ILE A 127 -2.23 12.27 -1.34
CA ILE A 127 -1.97 11.60 -0.04
C ILE A 127 -0.48 11.80 0.34
N PHE A 128 -0.22 12.82 1.16
CA PHE A 128 1.10 13.30 1.56
C PHE A 128 1.23 13.19 3.09
N PRO A 129 2.44 12.90 3.60
CA PRO A 129 2.78 13.13 4.99
C PRO A 129 3.14 14.61 5.15
N PHE A 130 2.21 15.46 5.59
CA PHE A 130 2.55 16.81 6.06
C PHE A 130 2.28 16.89 7.56
N ARG A 131 3.34 16.72 8.36
CA ARG A 131 3.31 17.01 9.80
C ARG A 131 4.45 17.92 10.28
N LEU A 132 5.15 18.61 9.39
CA LEU A 132 6.23 19.50 9.80
C LEU A 132 6.02 20.89 9.19
N VAL A 133 5.89 21.86 10.12
CA VAL A 133 5.81 23.33 9.97
C VAL A 133 4.47 23.85 9.48
N MET A 134 3.54 24.19 10.40
CA MET A 134 2.24 24.75 10.02
C MET A 134 1.69 25.84 10.97
N ASP A 135 1.46 27.02 10.40
CA ASP A 135 0.81 28.20 10.99
C ASP A 135 -0.74 28.02 11.13
N ALA A 136 -1.48 29.00 11.66
CA ALA A 136 -2.91 28.91 11.96
C ALA A 136 -3.81 28.56 10.75
N SER A 137 -3.53 29.09 9.56
CA SER A 137 -4.23 28.76 8.30
C SER A 137 -4.02 27.30 7.87
N MET A 138 -2.84 26.77 8.18
CA MET A 138 -2.47 25.41 7.86
C MET A 138 -3.13 24.39 8.81
N ARG A 139 -3.50 24.77 10.05
CA ARG A 139 -4.30 23.89 10.94
C ARG A 139 -5.66 23.54 10.34
N GLN A 140 -6.28 24.45 9.60
CA GLN A 140 -7.55 24.20 8.92
C GLN A 140 -7.36 23.29 7.69
N ALA A 141 -6.26 23.47 6.96
CA ALA A 141 -5.84 22.55 5.89
C ALA A 141 -5.51 21.14 6.43
N ALA A 142 -4.84 21.02 7.58
CA ALA A 142 -4.60 19.74 8.27
C ALA A 142 -5.90 19.06 8.68
N LYS A 143 -6.81 19.78 9.35
CA LYS A 143 -8.12 19.24 9.73
C LYS A 143 -8.92 18.76 8.52
N MET A 144 -8.80 19.45 7.38
CA MET A 144 -9.44 19.06 6.13
C MET A 144 -8.74 17.86 5.47
N GLY A 145 -7.42 17.79 5.54
CA GLY A 145 -6.60 16.64 5.12
C GLY A 145 -6.95 15.39 5.92
N ASP A 146 -7.10 15.50 7.24
CA ASP A 146 -7.51 14.41 8.12
C ASP A 146 -8.93 13.94 7.77
N ARG A 147 -9.88 14.86 7.57
CA ARG A 147 -11.24 14.52 7.10
C ARG A 147 -11.24 13.71 5.81
N LEU A 148 -10.42 14.11 4.84
CA LEU A 148 -10.32 13.43 3.56
C LEU A 148 -9.67 12.06 3.70
N MET A 149 -8.57 11.97 4.45
CA MET A 149 -7.91 10.70 4.76
C MET A 149 -8.91 9.72 5.40
N TYR A 150 -9.66 10.16 6.42
CA TYR A 150 -10.68 9.32 7.06
C TYR A 150 -11.88 9.01 6.14
N SER A 151 -12.25 9.90 5.21
CA SER A 151 -13.25 9.58 4.19
C SER A 151 -12.76 8.46 3.27
N VAL A 152 -11.53 8.56 2.76
CA VAL A 152 -10.95 7.55 1.88
C VAL A 152 -10.75 6.23 2.63
N LEU A 153 -10.27 6.27 3.88
CA LEU A 153 -10.14 5.09 4.73
C LEU A 153 -11.49 4.38 4.90
N ARG A 154 -12.56 5.13 5.19
CA ARG A 154 -13.92 4.57 5.29
C ARG A 154 -14.34 3.89 4.00
N ASP A 155 -14.05 4.51 2.85
CA ASP A 155 -14.40 3.95 1.55
C ASP A 155 -13.58 2.68 1.25
N ILE A 156 -12.29 2.65 1.59
CA ILE A 156 -11.45 1.45 1.48
C ILE A 156 -12.02 0.31 2.33
N LEU A 157 -12.31 0.56 3.61
CA LEU A 157 -12.87 -0.46 4.50
C LEU A 157 -14.20 -0.99 3.98
N LYS A 158 -15.08 -0.11 3.47
CA LYS A 158 -16.35 -0.51 2.84
C LYS A 158 -16.15 -1.36 1.59
N VAL A 159 -15.27 -0.95 0.69
CA VAL A 159 -14.98 -1.67 -0.56
C VAL A 159 -14.46 -3.08 -0.26
N LEU A 160 -13.65 -3.21 0.80
CA LEU A 160 -13.10 -4.49 1.25
C LEU A 160 -14.04 -5.26 2.21
N CYS A 161 -15.25 -4.75 2.52
CA CYS A 161 -16.15 -5.33 3.53
C CYS A 161 -15.53 -5.49 4.93
N LEU A 162 -14.57 -4.64 5.30
CA LEU A 162 -13.89 -4.63 6.60
C LEU A 162 -14.52 -3.63 7.58
N ASP A 163 -15.61 -2.96 7.20
CA ASP A 163 -16.31 -1.97 8.02
C ASP A 163 -17.41 -2.58 8.91
N LYS A 164 -17.68 -3.88 8.80
CA LYS A 164 -18.75 -4.59 9.53
C LYS A 164 -18.18 -5.59 10.55
N LYS A 165 -18.99 -5.91 11.57
CA LYS A 165 -18.73 -6.98 12.53
C LYS A 165 -19.87 -8.02 12.48
N PRO A 166 -19.58 -9.33 12.54
CA PRO A 166 -18.24 -9.94 12.53
C PRO A 166 -17.48 -9.68 11.21
N LEU A 167 -16.14 -9.74 11.25
CA LEU A 167 -15.34 -9.61 10.02
C LEU A 167 -15.63 -10.82 9.09
N PRO A 168 -15.61 -10.62 7.76
CA PRO A 168 -15.73 -11.73 6.83
C PRO A 168 -14.56 -12.71 6.96
N GLU A 169 -14.69 -13.91 6.37
CA GLU A 169 -13.54 -14.80 6.17
C GLU A 169 -12.48 -14.07 5.32
N ILE A 170 -11.30 -13.87 5.90
CA ILE A 170 -10.14 -13.29 5.23
C ILE A 170 -9.08 -14.38 5.13
N ARG A 171 -8.71 -14.74 3.91
CA ARG A 171 -7.56 -15.60 3.66
C ARG A 171 -6.32 -14.73 3.55
N TRP A 172 -5.28 -15.08 4.31
CA TRP A 172 -4.07 -14.29 4.45
C TRP A 172 -2.83 -15.17 4.23
N ASN A 173 -2.07 -14.89 3.17
CA ASN A 173 -0.88 -15.66 2.84
C ASN A 173 0.34 -14.75 2.64
N PRO A 174 1.35 -14.79 3.52
CA PRO A 174 2.59 -14.01 3.36
C PRO A 174 3.41 -14.42 2.13
N VAL A 175 3.54 -13.53 1.16
CA VAL A 175 4.23 -13.72 -0.12
C VAL A 175 5.38 -12.73 -0.31
N TYR A 176 6.22 -13.00 -1.31
CA TYR A 176 7.13 -12.02 -1.89
C TYR A 176 6.66 -11.66 -3.29
N VAL A 177 6.69 -10.38 -3.62
CA VAL A 177 6.28 -9.85 -4.92
C VAL A 177 7.43 -9.07 -5.51
N LEU A 178 7.67 -9.23 -6.81
CA LEU A 178 8.74 -8.50 -7.45
C LEU A 178 8.33 -7.03 -7.60
N VAL A 179 9.15 -6.14 -7.07
CA VAL A 179 9.01 -4.69 -7.25
C VAL A 179 10.19 -4.19 -8.06
N GLY A 180 9.91 -3.38 -9.08
CA GLY A 180 10.89 -2.57 -9.77
C GLY A 180 10.80 -1.12 -9.29
N VAL A 181 11.96 -0.50 -9.07
CA VAL A 181 12.12 0.88 -8.62
C VAL A 181 12.94 1.65 -9.64
N ASP A 182 12.37 2.72 -10.18
CA ASP A 182 13.09 3.70 -11.00
C ASP A 182 13.37 4.91 -10.12
N PHE A 183 14.60 5.03 -9.63
CA PHE A 183 15.02 6.11 -8.76
C PHE A 183 15.15 7.45 -9.47
N ASN A 184 15.30 7.47 -10.81
CA ASN A 184 15.37 8.72 -11.56
C ASN A 184 13.98 9.32 -11.73
N ALA A 185 12.98 8.47 -12.01
CA ALA A 185 11.60 8.89 -12.18
C ALA A 185 10.79 8.89 -10.87
N ASN A 186 11.36 8.42 -9.76
CA ASN A 186 10.66 8.19 -8.49
C ASN A 186 9.41 7.30 -8.67
N HIS A 187 9.56 6.20 -9.41
CA HIS A 187 8.48 5.25 -9.69
C HIS A 187 8.70 3.90 -9.03
N MET A 188 7.62 3.32 -8.50
CA MET A 188 7.61 1.96 -7.97
C MET A 188 6.53 1.14 -8.67
N THR A 189 6.86 -0.07 -9.10
CA THR A 189 5.98 -0.92 -9.91
C THR A 189 5.99 -2.34 -9.39
N LEU A 190 4.80 -2.92 -9.14
CA LEU A 190 4.63 -4.35 -8.90
C LEU A 190 4.60 -5.09 -10.23
N PHE A 191 5.29 -6.22 -10.28
CA PHE A 191 5.24 -7.14 -11.39
C PHE A 191 4.48 -8.39 -10.94
N VAL A 192 3.35 -8.68 -11.58
CA VAL A 192 2.45 -9.77 -11.21
C VAL A 192 1.93 -10.45 -12.47
N GLY A 193 2.30 -11.72 -12.69
CA GLY A 193 2.02 -12.40 -13.94
C GLY A 193 2.61 -11.63 -15.12
N ASN A 194 1.77 -11.24 -16.07
CA ASN A 194 2.11 -10.42 -17.23
C ASN A 194 1.78 -8.93 -17.05
N GLU A 195 1.42 -8.48 -15.84
CA GLU A 195 1.02 -7.10 -15.56
C GLU A 195 2.09 -6.31 -14.79
N GLN A 196 2.06 -4.99 -15.02
CA GLN A 196 2.83 -3.98 -14.31
C GLN A 196 1.87 -3.01 -13.62
N ILE A 197 1.88 -2.98 -12.30
CA ILE A 197 0.97 -2.16 -11.51
C ILE A 197 1.77 -1.07 -10.80
N ARG A 198 1.54 0.19 -11.20
CA ARG A 198 2.23 1.33 -10.61
C ARG A 198 1.74 1.61 -9.19
N MET A 199 2.66 1.63 -8.23
CA MET A 199 2.41 1.76 -6.80
C MET A 199 2.39 3.24 -6.36
N ARG A 200 1.46 4.04 -6.90
CA ARG A 200 1.43 5.51 -6.67
C ARG A 200 1.40 5.91 -5.20
N ALA A 201 0.76 5.13 -4.33
CA ALA A 201 0.75 5.39 -2.89
C ALA A 201 2.16 5.22 -2.30
N TYR A 202 2.85 4.12 -2.65
CA TYR A 202 4.23 3.87 -2.22
C TYR A 202 5.19 4.95 -2.69
N GLU A 203 5.09 5.40 -3.94
CA GLU A 203 5.93 6.48 -4.47
C GLU A 203 5.89 7.72 -3.56
N LYS A 204 4.72 8.04 -3.00
CA LYS A 204 4.56 9.19 -2.10
C LYS A 204 5.10 8.95 -0.70
N TYR A 205 5.03 7.72 -0.18
CA TYR A 205 5.55 7.40 1.15
C TYR A 205 7.06 7.21 1.14
N VAL A 206 7.58 6.54 0.11
CA VAL A 206 9.00 6.20 -0.02
C VAL A 206 9.80 7.42 -0.43
N PHE A 207 9.51 8.04 -1.57
CA PHE A 207 10.39 9.09 -2.13
C PHE A 207 10.33 10.44 -1.41
N LYS A 208 9.51 10.56 -0.36
CA LYS A 208 9.49 11.72 0.54
C LYS A 208 10.16 11.46 1.88
N ASN A 209 10.75 10.28 2.03
CA ASN A 209 11.43 9.87 3.24
C ASN A 209 12.82 9.33 2.83
N GLU A 210 13.85 10.15 3.02
CA GLU A 210 15.22 9.81 2.62
C GLU A 210 15.68 8.48 3.20
N LYS A 211 15.33 8.18 4.46
CA LYS A 211 15.66 6.90 5.10
C LYS A 211 15.03 5.70 4.38
N LEU A 212 13.79 5.84 3.91
CA LEU A 212 13.12 4.79 3.13
C LEU A 212 13.74 4.64 1.73
N VAL A 213 14.16 5.75 1.12
CA VAL A 213 14.87 5.71 -0.17
C VAL A 213 16.20 4.98 -0.02
N GLU A 214 17.00 5.29 1.00
CA GLU A 214 18.27 4.62 1.28
C GLU A 214 18.08 3.13 1.57
N MET A 215 17.09 2.81 2.42
CA MET A 215 16.73 1.42 2.71
C MET A 215 16.38 0.67 1.41
N ILE A 216 15.50 1.24 0.57
CA ILE A 216 15.12 0.58 -0.69
C ILE A 216 16.31 0.46 -1.65
N LYS A 217 17.15 1.48 -1.80
CA LYS A 217 18.36 1.42 -2.62
C LYS A 217 19.30 0.29 -2.20
N SER A 218 19.47 0.07 -0.89
CA SER A 218 20.31 -1.03 -0.39
C SER A 218 19.71 -2.43 -0.63
N LEU A 219 18.42 -2.51 -0.93
CA LEU A 219 17.68 -3.74 -1.15
C LEU A 219 17.34 -3.99 -2.62
N THR A 220 17.68 -3.08 -3.53
CA THR A 220 17.43 -3.24 -4.96
C THR A 220 18.72 -3.59 -5.72
N LYS A 221 18.58 -4.29 -6.84
CA LYS A 221 19.68 -4.58 -7.75
C LYS A 221 19.25 -4.42 -9.21
N LYS A 222 20.13 -3.87 -10.05
CA LYS A 222 19.99 -3.97 -11.50
C LYS A 222 20.19 -5.42 -11.94
N ILE A 223 19.44 -5.84 -12.95
CA ILE A 223 19.65 -7.15 -13.58
C ILE A 223 20.70 -6.93 -14.67
N ASP A 224 21.88 -7.53 -14.50
CA ASP A 224 22.91 -7.53 -15.52
C ASP A 224 22.39 -8.30 -16.74
N LYS A 225 22.62 -7.78 -17.95
CA LYS A 225 22.30 -8.51 -19.18
C LYS A 225 23.18 -9.76 -19.21
N SER A 226 22.55 -10.93 -19.17
CA SER A 226 23.18 -12.17 -19.64
C SER A 226 22.97 -12.28 -21.13
#